data_AF-A0A804K5Y9-F1
#
_entry.id   AF-A0A804K5Y9-F1
#
_cell.length_a   1.000
_cell.length_b   1.000
_cell.length_c   1.000
_cell.angle_alpha   90.00
_cell.angle_beta   90.00
_cell.angle_gamma   90.00
#
_symmetry.space_group_name_H-M   'P 1'
#
loop_
_entity.id
_entity.type
_entity.pdbx_description
1 polymer ?
#
loop_
_entity_poly.entity_id
_entity_poly.type
_entity_poly.pdbx_seq_one_letter_code
_entity_poly.pdbx_strand_id
1 'polypeptide(L)'
;MVISSHPLPPGSMISRAADAQILTKHYEQHTYRDPRGAAIAYRGTAVTTEGRLAMFADPALTVSRFSTTGPDVFDGQMTPADVLKPDIVAPGEQIWAGAQPAYWIPYSQMV
;
A
#
# COMPACT_ATOMS: atom_id res chain seq x y z
N MET A 1 1.31 19.39 2.86
CA MET A 1 1.69 19.10 4.25
C MET A 1 1.64 20.40 5.03
N VAL A 2 0.69 20.54 5.96
CA VAL A 2 0.56 21.70 6.86
C VAL A 2 0.77 21.18 8.29
N ILE A 3 1.39 21.96 9.17
CA ILE A 3 1.85 21.51 10.49
C ILE A 3 0.67 21.57 11.49
N SER A 4 0.24 20.41 12.00
CA SER A 4 -0.78 20.21 13.04
C SER A 4 -0.18 19.42 14.22
N SER A 5 -0.86 19.30 15.35
CA SER A 5 -0.28 18.86 16.63
C SER A 5 0.01 17.35 16.81
N HIS A 6 -0.18 16.48 15.80
CA HIS A 6 -0.13 15.03 15.99
C HIS A 6 0.85 14.30 15.04
N PRO A 7 1.70 13.38 15.55
CA PRO A 7 2.71 12.67 14.78
C PRO A 7 2.13 11.65 13.79
N LEU A 8 2.92 11.31 12.76
CA LEU A 8 2.60 10.24 11.81
C LEU A 8 2.46 8.87 12.51
N PRO A 9 1.39 8.10 12.25
CA PRO A 9 1.29 6.74 12.76
C PRO A 9 2.34 5.83 12.08
N PRO A 10 2.85 4.79 12.77
CA PRO A 10 3.77 3.82 12.19
C PRO A 10 3.19 3.17 10.92
N GLY A 11 4.04 2.96 9.90
CA GLY A 11 3.64 2.27 8.66
C GLY A 11 2.87 3.12 7.64
N SER A 12 2.85 4.45 7.80
CA SER A 12 2.22 5.37 6.84
C SER A 12 2.91 5.36 5.48
N MET A 13 2.14 5.32 4.39
CA MET A 13 2.64 5.42 3.00
C MET A 13 2.50 6.85 2.47
N ILE A 14 3.55 7.37 1.81
CA ILE A 14 3.53 8.66 1.13
C ILE A 14 3.56 8.40 -0.38
N SER A 15 2.42 8.56 -1.03
CA SER A 15 2.24 8.22 -2.46
C SER A 15 2.81 9.28 -3.41
N ARG A 16 2.88 10.54 -3.00
CA ARG A 16 3.40 11.63 -3.85
C ARG A 16 4.89 11.82 -3.65
N ALA A 17 5.66 11.70 -4.75
CA ALA A 17 7.11 11.90 -4.72
C ALA A 17 7.53 13.28 -4.18
N ALA A 18 6.78 14.33 -4.50
CA ALA A 18 7.05 15.68 -4.00
C ALA A 18 6.95 15.76 -2.46
N ASP A 19 5.94 15.12 -1.85
CA ASP A 19 5.77 15.08 -0.40
C ASP A 19 6.86 14.24 0.27
N ALA A 20 7.21 13.11 -0.35
CA ALA A 20 8.30 12.25 0.14
C ALA A 20 9.62 13.01 0.16
N GLN A 21 9.93 13.80 -0.87
CA GLN A 21 11.14 14.64 -0.90
C GLN A 21 11.15 15.69 0.22
N ILE A 22 10.01 16.29 0.55
CA ILE A 22 9.90 17.25 1.66
C ILE A 22 10.21 16.54 2.98
N LEU A 23 9.64 15.34 3.20
CA LEU A 23 9.91 14.56 4.41
C LEU A 23 11.37 14.12 4.49
N THR A 24 11.97 13.65 3.40
CA THR A 24 13.40 13.28 3.35
C THR A 24 14.26 14.48 3.70
N LYS A 25 14.02 15.65 3.11
CA LYS A 25 14.76 16.88 3.44
C LYS A 25 14.60 17.26 4.92
N HIS A 26 13.39 17.18 5.44
CA HIS A 26 13.12 17.44 6.86
C HIS A 26 13.88 16.46 7.76
N TYR A 27 13.87 15.17 7.42
CA TYR A 27 14.59 14.13 8.14
C TYR A 27 16.10 14.42 8.18
N GLU A 28 16.69 14.72 7.02
CA GLU A 28 18.12 15.04 6.88
C GLU A 28 18.50 16.29 7.70
N GLN A 29 17.67 17.34 7.68
CA GLN A 29 17.93 18.58 8.42
C GLN A 29 17.89 18.42 9.95
N HIS A 30 17.12 17.45 10.46
CA HIS A 30 16.93 17.25 11.89
C HIS A 30 17.62 16.00 12.44
N THR A 31 18.41 15.33 11.62
CA THR A 31 19.24 14.19 12.01
C THR A 31 20.65 14.67 12.32
N TYR A 32 21.06 14.54 13.58
CA TYR A 32 22.44 14.76 13.99
C TYR A 32 23.27 13.53 13.64
N ARG A 33 24.39 13.75 12.97
CA ARG A 33 25.31 12.69 12.57
C ARG A 33 26.69 12.89 13.19
N ASP A 34 27.36 11.79 13.47
CA ASP A 34 28.76 11.80 13.88
C ASP A 34 29.69 12.10 12.68
N PRO A 35 31.00 12.27 12.92
CA PRO A 35 31.97 12.51 11.84
C PRO A 35 32.11 11.35 10.83
N ARG A 36 31.60 10.15 11.15
CA ARG A 36 31.57 8.98 10.27
C ARG A 36 30.26 8.88 9.48
N GLY A 37 29.32 9.82 9.68
CA GLY A 37 28.03 9.88 9.02
C GLY A 37 26.92 9.07 9.70
N ALA A 38 27.17 8.44 10.85
CA ALA A 38 26.16 7.68 11.58
C ALA A 38 25.19 8.62 12.31
N ALA A 39 23.88 8.36 12.21
CA ALA A 39 22.87 9.11 12.95
C ALA A 39 22.95 8.83 14.45
N ILE A 40 23.19 9.87 15.26
CA ILE A 40 23.34 9.77 16.72
C ILE A 40 22.15 10.33 17.48
N ALA A 41 21.36 11.20 16.85
CA ALA A 41 20.11 11.70 17.41
C ALA A 41 19.20 12.22 16.30
N TYR A 42 17.89 12.11 16.52
CA TYR A 42 16.87 12.74 15.68
C TYR A 42 16.06 13.71 16.55
N ARG A 43 15.88 14.95 16.09
CA ARG A 43 15.09 15.98 16.80
C ARG A 43 14.03 16.63 15.92
N GLY A 44 13.65 15.97 14.83
CA GLY A 44 12.60 16.45 13.93
C GLY A 44 11.21 16.04 14.41
N THR A 45 10.20 16.82 14.07
CA THR A 45 8.80 16.44 14.29
C THR A 45 8.03 16.72 13.01
N ALA A 46 7.48 15.66 12.43
CA ALA A 46 6.70 15.71 11.20
C ALA A 46 5.30 15.17 11.47
N VAL A 47 4.32 15.85 10.89
CA VAL A 47 2.90 15.68 11.17
C VAL A 47 2.14 15.81 9.85
N THR A 48 1.09 14.99 9.67
CA THR A 48 0.26 15.02 8.47
C THR A 48 -1.15 15.44 8.84
N THR A 49 -1.72 16.39 8.10
CA THR A 49 -3.07 16.92 8.34
C THR A 49 -4.19 15.96 7.96
N GLU A 50 -3.92 14.95 7.11
CA GLU A 50 -4.95 14.11 6.49
C GLU A 50 -4.86 12.61 6.84
N GLY A 51 -3.97 12.21 7.76
CA GLY A 51 -3.75 10.80 8.09
C GLY A 51 -4.87 10.10 8.89
N ARG A 52 -6.00 10.76 9.14
CA ARG A 52 -7.12 10.24 9.96
C ARG A 52 -8.39 9.91 9.17
N LEU A 53 -8.51 10.38 7.93
CA LEU A 53 -9.62 10.06 7.06
C LEU A 53 -9.08 9.17 5.96
N ALA A 54 -9.58 7.93 5.87
CA ALA A 54 -9.39 7.13 4.69
C ALA A 54 -10.01 7.89 3.51
N MET A 55 -9.18 8.52 2.69
CA MET A 55 -9.63 9.18 1.48
C MET A 55 -9.76 8.10 0.40
N PHE A 56 -10.97 7.59 0.23
CA PHE A 56 -11.34 6.88 -0.98
C PHE A 56 -11.48 7.95 -2.07
N ALA A 57 -10.38 8.20 -2.79
CA ALA A 57 -10.25 9.37 -3.65
C ALA A 57 -11.16 9.34 -4.89
N ASP A 58 -11.84 8.22 -5.18
CA ASP A 58 -12.66 8.09 -6.37
C ASP A 58 -14.06 7.53 -6.07
N PRO A 59 -15.13 8.18 -6.55
CA PRO A 59 -16.47 7.59 -6.61
C PRO A 59 -16.60 6.53 -7.73
N ALA A 60 -15.58 6.39 -8.59
CA ALA A 60 -15.56 5.44 -9.70
C ALA A 60 -14.81 4.14 -9.35
N LEU A 61 -15.34 3.01 -9.82
CA LEU A 61 -14.64 1.72 -9.77
C LEU A 61 -13.42 1.77 -10.70
N THR A 62 -12.22 1.78 -10.13
CA THR A 62 -10.98 1.69 -10.88
C THR A 62 -10.56 0.22 -11.00
N VAL A 63 -10.22 -0.21 -12.21
CA VAL A 63 -9.68 -1.56 -12.45
C VAL A 63 -8.30 -1.64 -11.80
N SER A 64 -8.14 -2.57 -10.85
CA SER A 64 -6.86 -2.73 -10.15
C SER A 64 -5.76 -3.20 -11.12
N ARG A 65 -4.52 -2.80 -10.84
CA ARG A 65 -3.35 -3.11 -11.70
C ARG A 65 -3.06 -4.61 -11.86
N PHE A 66 -3.57 -5.44 -10.94
CA PHE A 66 -3.41 -6.89 -10.96
C PHE A 66 -4.64 -7.61 -11.53
N SER A 67 -5.68 -6.87 -11.92
CA SER A 67 -6.83 -7.45 -12.61
C SER A 67 -6.39 -7.94 -14.00
N THR A 68 -6.70 -9.19 -14.32
CA THR A 68 -6.41 -9.73 -15.65
C THR A 68 -7.30 -9.05 -16.67
N THR A 69 -6.69 -8.41 -17.65
CA THR A 69 -7.39 -7.89 -18.83
C THR A 69 -7.54 -8.99 -19.86
N GLY A 70 -8.57 -8.90 -20.70
CA GLY A 70 -8.64 -9.72 -21.91
C GLY A 70 -7.47 -9.48 -22.88
N PRO A 71 -7.45 -10.17 -24.02
CA PRO A 71 -8.55 -10.96 -24.59
C PRO A 71 -8.72 -12.32 -23.93
N ASP A 72 -9.89 -12.92 -24.12
CA ASP A 72 -10.07 -14.34 -23.87
C ASP A 72 -9.19 -15.15 -24.82
N VAL A 73 -8.62 -16.26 -24.35
CA VAL A 73 -7.72 -17.11 -25.15
C VAL A 73 -8.28 -18.51 -25.23
N PHE A 74 -8.32 -19.06 -26.44
CA PHE A 74 -8.94 -20.37 -26.69
C PHE A 74 -7.98 -21.55 -26.42
N ASP A 75 -6.67 -21.28 -26.40
CA ASP A 75 -5.63 -22.30 -26.27
C ASP A 75 -4.39 -21.80 -25.50
N GLY A 76 -3.49 -22.73 -25.19
CA GLY A 76 -2.19 -22.41 -24.59
C GLY A 76 -1.21 -21.71 -25.54
N GLN A 77 -1.62 -21.39 -26.76
CA GLN A 77 -0.86 -20.58 -27.73
C GLN A 77 -1.36 -19.13 -27.77
N MET A 78 -2.27 -18.76 -26.86
CA MET A 78 -2.85 -17.41 -26.75
C MET A 78 -3.64 -16.99 -28.00
N THR A 79 -4.25 -17.93 -28.71
CA THR A 79 -5.16 -17.61 -29.83
C THR A 79 -6.36 -16.82 -29.29
N PRO A 80 -6.60 -15.58 -29.74
CA PRO A 80 -7.72 -14.78 -29.26
C PRO A 80 -9.05 -15.44 -29.60
N ALA A 81 -9.94 -15.55 -28.61
CA ALA A 81 -11.32 -15.91 -28.87
C ALA A 81 -12.11 -14.68 -29.33
N ASP A 82 -13.11 -14.88 -30.19
CA ASP A 82 -14.01 -13.83 -30.68
C ASP A 82 -15.05 -13.38 -29.61
N VAL A 83 -14.73 -13.57 -28.33
CA VAL A 83 -15.59 -13.25 -27.18
C VAL A 83 -14.91 -12.19 -26.32
N LEU A 84 -15.63 -11.11 -26.04
CA LEU A 84 -15.16 -10.06 -25.15
C LEU A 84 -15.10 -10.55 -23.71
N LYS A 85 -13.93 -10.42 -23.07
CA LYS A 85 -13.70 -10.65 -21.65
C LYS A 85 -12.84 -9.53 -21.04
N PRO A 86 -12.99 -9.23 -19.74
CA PRO A 86 -14.02 -9.75 -18.81
C PRO A 86 -15.41 -9.14 -19.07
N ASP A 87 -16.48 -9.81 -18.60
CA ASP A 87 -17.86 -9.35 -18.83
C ASP A 87 -18.28 -8.17 -17.93
N ILE A 88 -17.74 -8.11 -16.70
CA ILE A 88 -18.12 -7.12 -15.68
C ILE A 88 -16.93 -6.80 -14.76
N VAL A 89 -16.92 -5.58 -14.22
CA VAL A 89 -16.03 -5.14 -13.14
C VAL A 89 -16.83 -5.10 -11.83
N ALA A 90 -16.27 -5.66 -10.76
CA ALA A 90 -16.87 -5.68 -9.43
C ALA A 90 -15.81 -5.39 -8.34
N PRO A 91 -16.20 -4.98 -7.12
CA PRO A 91 -15.27 -4.79 -6.01
C PRO A 91 -14.51 -6.08 -5.67
N GLY A 92 -13.17 -6.05 -5.77
CA GLY A 92 -12.30 -7.19 -5.47
C GLY A 92 -11.02 -6.84 -4.70
N GLU A 93 -10.78 -5.56 -4.41
CA GLU A 93 -9.63 -5.08 -3.64
C GLU A 93 -10.07 -4.67 -2.23
N GLN A 94 -9.27 -5.00 -1.21
CA GLN A 94 -9.54 -4.70 0.21
C GLN A 94 -10.93 -5.18 0.71
N ILE A 95 -11.36 -6.38 0.28
CA ILE A 95 -12.62 -6.99 0.72
C ILE A 95 -12.43 -7.67 2.08
N TRP A 96 -13.27 -7.31 3.07
CA TRP A 96 -13.34 -8.03 4.33
C TRP A 96 -14.25 -9.25 4.19
N ALA A 97 -13.69 -10.44 4.40
CA ALA A 97 -14.41 -11.71 4.35
C ALA A 97 -14.08 -12.61 5.56
N GLY A 98 -14.89 -13.64 5.79
CA GLY A 98 -14.59 -14.68 6.76
C GLY A 98 -13.37 -15.51 6.33
N ALA A 99 -12.52 -15.87 7.28
CA ALA A 99 -11.37 -16.72 7.06
C ALA A 99 -11.49 -17.98 7.93
N GLN A 100 -11.00 -19.11 7.41
CA GLN A 100 -10.83 -20.31 8.24
C GLN A 100 -9.80 -19.99 9.34
N PRO A 101 -10.10 -20.25 10.62
CA PRO A 101 -9.11 -20.10 11.66
C PRO A 101 -7.98 -21.11 11.42
N ALA A 102 -6.74 -20.69 11.68
CA ALA A 102 -5.61 -21.61 11.65
C ALA A 102 -5.79 -22.64 12.78
N TYR A 103 -6.07 -23.89 12.42
CA TYR A 103 -5.96 -24.99 13.37
C TYR A 103 -4.47 -25.31 13.54
N TRP A 104 -3.93 -24.98 14.70
CA TRP A 104 -2.59 -25.44 15.08
C TRP A 104 -2.67 -26.95 15.35
N ILE A 105 -2.09 -27.75 14.46
CA ILE A 105 -1.82 -29.16 14.75
C ILE A 105 -0.45 -29.20 15.43
N PRO A 106 -0.37 -29.58 16.72
CA PRO A 106 0.91 -29.80 17.36
C PRO A 106 1.71 -30.86 16.61
N TYR A 107 3.03 -30.69 16.49
CA TYR A 107 3.92 -31.72 15.94
C TYR A 107 3.75 -33.08 16.65
N SER A 108 3.29 -33.10 17.91
CA SER A 108 3.01 -34.34 18.65
C SER A 108 1.77 -35.11 18.19
N GLN A 109 0.99 -34.58 17.24
CA GLN A 109 -0.23 -35.20 16.68
C GLN A 109 -0.04 -35.57 15.19
N MET A 110 1.18 -35.46 14.66
CA MET A 110 1.54 -35.87 13.29
C MET A 110 2.15 -37.28 13.21
N VAL A 111 1.74 -38.20 14.11
CA VAL A 111 2.19 -39.61 14.14
C VAL A 111 1.00 -40.54 14.06
#